data_AF-A0A841HVT5-F1
#
_entry.id   AF-A0A841HVT5-F1
#
_cell.length_a   1.000
_cell.length_b   1.000
_cell.length_c   1.000
_cell.angle_alpha   90.00
_cell.angle_beta   90.00
_cell.angle_gamma   90.00
#
_symmetry.space_group_name_H-M   'P 1'
#
loop_
_entity.id
_entity.type
_entity.pdbx_description
1 polymer ?
#
loop_
_entity_poly.entity_id
_entity_poly.type
_entity_poly.pdbx_seq_one_letter_code
_entity_poly.pdbx_strand_id
1 'polypeptide(L)'
;MPDRSESIAKHAALRFVVVSDIPADHKRVLISVLTQALRDDDAAELRVKSDAQARPPWAPEDVVQLQSLLEQKVARSWQHADEILMGVAAQLHREPRDVRSKATQLGLGRAVDYAVAKAEIVASD
;
A
#
# COMPACT_ATOMS: atom_id res chain seq x y z
N MET A 1 -9.35 -1.01 -18.11
CA MET A 1 -9.55 0.24 -17.35
C MET A 1 -10.93 0.16 -16.74
N PRO A 2 -11.13 0.36 -15.42
CA PRO A 2 -12.47 0.68 -14.94
C PRO A 2 -12.95 1.90 -15.72
N ASP A 3 -14.16 1.83 -16.27
CA ASP A 3 -14.61 2.79 -17.25
C ASP A 3 -14.81 4.14 -16.54
N ARG A 4 -14.01 5.15 -16.89
CA ARG A 4 -14.12 6.50 -16.34
C ARG A 4 -15.55 7.04 -16.50
N SER A 5 -16.26 6.58 -17.53
CA SER A 5 -17.67 6.88 -17.78
C SER A 5 -18.59 6.36 -16.69
N GLU A 6 -18.30 5.18 -16.13
CA GLU A 6 -19.07 4.55 -15.06
C GLU A 6 -18.93 5.31 -13.73
N SER A 7 -17.71 5.73 -13.37
CA SER A 7 -17.47 6.56 -12.17
C SER A 7 -18.14 7.94 -12.27
N ILE A 8 -18.11 8.56 -13.46
CA ILE A 8 -18.84 9.82 -13.74
C ILE A 8 -20.35 9.61 -13.61
N ALA A 9 -20.88 8.50 -14.13
CA ALA A 9 -22.30 8.17 -14.02
C ALA A 9 -22.73 7.97 -12.55
N LYS A 10 -21.92 7.26 -11.74
CA LYS A 10 -22.16 7.08 -10.30
C LYS A 10 -22.13 8.41 -9.53
N HIS A 11 -21.20 9.31 -9.86
CA HIS A 11 -21.16 10.67 -9.31
C HIS A 11 -22.39 11.50 -9.69
N ALA A 12 -22.83 11.42 -10.95
CA ALA A 12 -24.03 12.10 -11.41
C ALA A 12 -25.30 11.56 -10.74
N ALA A 13 -25.42 10.24 -10.59
CA ALA A 13 -26.51 9.58 -9.88
C ALA A 13 -26.57 9.99 -8.40
N LEU A 14 -25.43 10.07 -7.72
CA LEU A 14 -25.37 10.52 -6.32
C LEU A 14 -25.83 11.97 -6.18
N ARG A 15 -25.36 12.87 -7.07
CA ARG A 15 -25.81 14.27 -7.09
C ARG A 15 -27.31 14.37 -7.34
N PHE A 16 -27.84 13.59 -8.28
CA PHE A 16 -29.27 13.53 -8.57
C PHE A 16 -30.08 13.07 -7.36
N VAL A 17 -29.67 11.99 -6.68
CA VAL A 17 -30.35 11.50 -5.46
C VAL A 17 -30.35 12.55 -4.35
N VAL A 18 -29.26 13.31 -4.19
CA VAL A 18 -29.15 14.38 -3.18
C VAL A 18 -30.13 15.52 -3.45
N VAL A 19 -30.34 15.91 -4.71
CA VAL A 19 -31.21 17.05 -5.07
C VAL A 19 -32.66 16.67 -5.35
N SER A 20 -32.97 15.39 -5.50
CA SER A 20 -34.32 14.91 -5.79
C SER A 20 -35.17 14.75 -4.52
N ASP A 21 -36.48 14.88 -4.72
CA ASP A 21 -37.50 14.84 -3.66
C ASP A 21 -37.96 13.40 -3.39
N ILE A 22 -36.98 12.53 -3.14
CA ILE A 22 -37.17 11.12 -2.81
C ILE A 22 -37.45 11.01 -1.29
N PRO A 23 -38.36 10.13 -0.85
CA PRO A 23 -38.57 9.84 0.57
C PRO A 23 -37.26 9.59 1.32
N ALA A 24 -37.13 10.16 2.52
CA ALA A 24 -35.89 10.22 3.26
C ALA A 24 -35.23 8.84 3.49
N ASP A 25 -36.02 7.79 3.73
CA ASP A 25 -35.51 6.44 3.93
C ASP A 25 -34.88 5.85 2.67
N HIS A 26 -35.55 5.98 1.52
CA HIS A 26 -35.01 5.53 0.23
C HIS A 26 -33.78 6.34 -0.18
N LYS A 27 -33.80 7.66 0.09
CA LYS A 27 -32.68 8.56 -0.19
C LYS A 27 -31.42 8.16 0.59
N ARG A 28 -31.57 7.81 1.88
CA ARG A 28 -30.45 7.34 2.72
C ARG A 28 -29.84 6.05 2.18
N VAL A 29 -30.67 5.08 1.80
CA VAL A 29 -30.19 3.81 1.23
C VAL A 29 -29.43 4.06 -0.08
N LEU A 30 -29.99 4.85 -0.99
CA LEU A 30 -29.36 5.15 -2.29
C LEU A 30 -28.03 5.91 -2.14
N ILE A 31 -27.96 6.90 -1.23
CA ILE A 31 -26.72 7.62 -0.93
C ILE A 31 -25.66 6.65 -0.38
N SER A 32 -26.05 5.75 0.54
CA SER A 32 -25.13 4.78 1.12
C SER A 32 -24.55 3.83 0.06
N VAL A 33 -25.40 3.27 -0.79
CA VAL A 33 -24.99 2.31 -1.83
C VAL A 33 -24.10 2.98 -2.88
N LEU A 34 -24.47 4.16 -3.36
CA LEU A 34 -23.68 4.90 -4.36
C LEU A 34 -22.33 5.37 -3.80
N THR A 35 -22.30 5.80 -2.53
CA THR A 35 -21.04 6.19 -1.87
C THR A 35 -20.13 4.98 -1.69
N GLN A 36 -20.68 3.81 -1.33
CA GLN A 36 -19.89 2.59 -1.19
C GLN A 36 -19.35 2.12 -2.54
N ALA A 37 -20.18 2.13 -3.59
CA ALA A 37 -19.75 1.76 -4.94
C ALA A 37 -18.61 2.65 -5.46
N LEU A 38 -18.64 3.96 -5.18
CA LEU A 38 -17.54 4.88 -5.53
C LEU A 38 -16.24 4.55 -4.77
N ARG A 39 -16.34 4.22 -3.48
CA ARG A 39 -15.18 3.81 -2.68
C ARG A 39 -14.59 2.48 -3.14
N ASP A 40 -15.45 1.55 -3.57
CA ASP A 40 -15.02 0.25 -4.08
C ASP A 40 -14.33 0.39 -5.44
N ASP A 41 -14.82 1.28 -6.31
CA ASP A 41 -14.16 1.64 -7.57
C ASP A 41 -12.79 2.30 -7.32
N ASP A 42 -12.70 3.25 -6.38
CA ASP A 42 -11.43 3.88 -5.99
C ASP A 42 -10.44 2.85 -5.44
N ALA A 43 -10.90 1.93 -4.60
CA ALA A 43 -10.09 0.85 -4.07
C ALA A 43 -9.66 -0.14 -5.17
N ALA A 44 -10.54 -0.44 -6.13
CA ALA A 44 -10.23 -1.26 -7.29
C ALA A 44 -9.23 -0.56 -8.23
N GLU A 45 -9.35 0.75 -8.44
CA GLU A 45 -8.37 1.53 -9.21
C GLU A 45 -7.03 1.59 -8.50
N LEU A 46 -7.01 1.67 -7.17
CA LEU A 46 -5.77 1.58 -6.38
C LEU A 46 -5.09 0.22 -6.52
N ARG A 47 -5.88 -0.87 -6.52
CA ARG A 47 -5.40 -2.25 -6.75
C ARG A 47 -4.90 -2.42 -8.18
N VAL A 48 -5.65 -1.94 -9.17
CA VAL A 48 -5.25 -2.00 -10.58
C VAL A 48 -4.02 -1.13 -10.83
N LYS A 49 -3.85 0.02 -10.17
CA LYS A 49 -2.60 0.81 -10.23
C LYS A 49 -1.44 0.10 -9.54
N SER A 50 -1.68 -0.61 -8.43
CA SER A 50 -0.65 -1.41 -7.77
C SER A 50 -0.22 -2.63 -8.59
N ASP A 51 -1.12 -3.16 -9.42
CA ASP A 51 -0.93 -4.37 -10.22
C ASP A 51 -0.50 -4.06 -11.67
N ALA A 52 -0.90 -2.92 -12.23
CA ALA A 52 -0.55 -2.47 -13.59
C ALA A 52 0.88 -1.92 -13.70
N GLN A 53 1.51 -1.59 -12.57
CA GLN A 53 2.97 -1.68 -12.49
C GLN A 53 3.32 -3.16 -12.37
N ALA A 54 3.47 -3.83 -13.52
CA ALA A 54 4.23 -5.07 -13.59
C ALA A 54 5.66 -4.74 -13.14
N ARG A 55 5.88 -4.80 -11.82
CA ARG A 55 7.16 -4.49 -11.19
C ARG A 55 8.18 -5.44 -11.80
N PRO A 56 9.36 -4.93 -12.19
CA PRO A 56 10.41 -5.82 -12.67
C PRO A 56 10.63 -6.88 -11.59
N PRO A 57 10.69 -8.18 -11.94
CA PRO A 57 11.01 -9.20 -10.97
C PRO A 57 12.33 -8.85 -10.27
N TRP A 58 12.48 -9.31 -9.02
CA TRP A 58 13.73 -9.14 -8.29
C TRP A 58 14.82 -9.91 -9.04
N ALA A 59 15.78 -9.17 -9.60
CA ALA A 59 16.94 -9.78 -10.22
C ALA A 59 17.85 -10.35 -9.11
N PRO A 60 18.58 -11.45 -9.34
CA PRO A 60 19.47 -12.04 -8.34
C PRO A 60 20.48 -11.04 -7.75
N GLU A 61 20.99 -10.12 -8.58
CA GLU A 61 21.89 -9.04 -8.18
C GLU A 61 21.26 -8.07 -7.18
N ASP A 62 20.01 -7.66 -7.41
CA ASP A 62 19.26 -6.80 -6.49
C ASP A 62 19.04 -7.48 -5.15
N VAL A 63 18.81 -8.80 -5.16
CA VAL A 63 18.63 -9.61 -3.94
C VAL A 63 19.93 -9.67 -3.13
N VAL A 64 21.06 -9.93 -3.79
CA VAL A 64 22.37 -9.96 -3.12
C VAL A 64 22.72 -8.58 -2.57
N GLN A 65 22.46 -7.51 -3.33
CA GLN A 65 22.69 -6.15 -2.89
C GLN A 65 21.79 -5.77 -1.70
N LEU A 66 20.51 -6.15 -1.74
CA LEU A 66 19.59 -5.98 -0.61
C LEU A 66 20.09 -6.69 0.65
N GLN A 67 20.55 -7.94 0.51
CA GLN A 67 21.11 -8.69 1.63
C GLN A 67 22.31 -7.98 2.24
N SER A 68 23.30 -7.63 1.41
CA SER A 68 24.49 -6.87 1.81
C SER A 68 24.14 -5.58 2.56
N LEU A 69 23.14 -4.84 2.08
CA LEU A 69 22.73 -3.57 2.67
C LEU A 69 22.03 -3.70 4.03
N LEU A 70 21.46 -4.87 4.35
CA LEU A 70 20.60 -5.08 5.52
C LEU A 70 21.13 -6.11 6.54
N GLU A 71 22.01 -7.04 6.15
CA GLU A 71 22.41 -8.20 6.96
C GLU A 71 22.95 -7.84 8.35
N GLN A 72 23.69 -6.74 8.45
CA GLN A 72 24.28 -6.25 9.71
C GLN A 72 23.47 -5.12 10.38
N LYS A 73 22.30 -4.78 9.85
CA LYS A 73 21.49 -3.67 10.36
C LYS A 73 20.37 -4.18 11.24
N VAL A 74 20.13 -3.43 12.31
CA VAL A 74 18.98 -3.59 13.21
C VAL A 74 18.40 -2.20 13.44
N ALA A 75 17.11 -2.04 13.15
CA ALA A 75 16.41 -0.81 13.40
C ALA A 75 16.40 -0.51 14.91
N ARG A 76 16.74 0.72 15.27
CA ARG A 76 16.83 1.17 16.69
C ARG A 76 15.63 2.00 17.12
N SER A 77 14.90 2.53 16.14
CA SER A 77 13.67 3.29 16.31
C SER A 77 12.85 3.20 15.02
N TRP A 78 11.59 3.61 15.08
CA TRP A 78 10.73 3.74 13.89
C TRP A 78 11.32 4.65 12.82
N GLN A 79 11.89 5.78 13.22
CA GLN A 79 12.54 6.71 12.29
C GLN A 79 13.78 6.08 11.65
N HIS A 80 14.61 5.40 12.44
CA HIS A 80 15.81 4.74 11.91
C HIS A 80 15.47 3.61 10.92
N ALA A 81 14.38 2.87 11.16
CA ALA A 81 13.87 1.88 10.21
C ALA A 81 13.45 2.52 8.88
N ASP A 82 12.77 3.66 8.94
CA ASP A 82 12.31 4.39 7.76
C ASP A 82 13.49 4.98 6.96
N GLU A 83 14.48 5.55 7.64
CA GLU A 83 15.72 6.06 7.01
C GLU A 83 16.49 4.94 6.29
N ILE A 84 16.66 3.78 6.93
CA ILE A 84 17.29 2.61 6.29
C ILE A 84 16.48 2.19 5.07
N LEU A 85 15.15 2.09 5.20
CA LEU A 85 14.28 1.65 4.12
C LEU A 85 14.34 2.59 2.93
N MET A 86 14.21 3.91 3.16
CA MET A 86 14.25 4.93 2.12
C MET A 86 15.62 4.98 1.44
N GLY A 87 16.71 4.84 2.20
CA GLY A 87 18.06 4.78 1.64
C GLY A 87 18.28 3.57 0.74
N VAL A 88 17.82 2.38 1.17
CA VAL A 88 17.93 1.15 0.36
C VAL A 88 17.03 1.20 -0.86
N ALA A 89 15.81 1.71 -0.73
CA ALA A 89 14.88 1.93 -1.83
C ALA A 89 15.48 2.83 -2.92
N ALA A 90 16.10 3.94 -2.50
CA ALA A 90 16.80 4.84 -3.42
C ALA A 90 17.99 4.16 -4.13
N GLN A 91 18.79 3.38 -3.41
CA GLN A 91 19.97 2.70 -3.98
C GLN A 91 19.62 1.58 -4.96
N LEU A 92 18.54 0.85 -4.70
CA LEU A 92 18.07 -0.23 -5.57
C LEU A 92 17.13 0.29 -6.68
N HIS A 93 16.81 1.59 -6.69
CA HIS A 93 15.79 2.18 -7.56
C HIS A 93 14.44 1.43 -7.47
N ARG A 94 14.07 1.03 -6.25
CA ARG A 94 12.85 0.27 -5.94
C ARG A 94 11.92 1.08 -5.05
N GLU A 95 10.65 0.71 -5.05
CA GLU A 95 9.68 1.25 -4.12
C GLU A 95 9.97 0.78 -2.67
N PRO A 96 9.88 1.65 -1.66
CA PRO A 96 10.08 1.28 -0.25
C PRO A 96 9.22 0.09 0.20
N ARG A 97 7.98 0.01 -0.28
CA ARG A 97 7.07 -1.10 0.05
C ARG A 97 7.60 -2.44 -0.46
N ASP A 98 8.25 -2.45 -1.63
CA ASP A 98 8.79 -3.67 -2.24
C ASP A 98 10.05 -4.13 -1.52
N VAL A 99 10.92 -3.19 -1.17
CA VAL A 99 12.11 -3.46 -0.35
C VAL A 99 11.71 -4.05 1.00
N ARG A 100 10.71 -3.47 1.67
CA ARG A 100 10.21 -3.99 2.95
C ARG A 100 9.65 -5.41 2.81
N SER A 101 8.83 -5.65 1.78
CA SER A 101 8.26 -6.98 1.50
C SER A 101 9.36 -8.00 1.24
N LYS A 102 10.35 -7.65 0.39
CA LYS A 102 11.45 -8.55 0.06
C LYS A 102 12.38 -8.80 1.24
N ALA A 103 12.73 -7.78 2.01
CA ALA A 103 13.53 -7.93 3.23
C ALA A 103 12.86 -8.85 4.24
N THR A 104 11.53 -8.75 4.39
CA THR A 104 10.75 -9.66 5.25
C THR A 104 10.81 -11.10 4.74
N GLN A 105 10.65 -11.33 3.43
CA GLN A 105 10.78 -12.67 2.83
C GLN A 105 12.17 -13.29 3.02
N LEU A 106 13.23 -12.46 3.07
CA LEU A 106 14.61 -12.89 3.26
C LEU A 106 15.02 -13.01 4.74
N GLY A 107 14.11 -12.78 5.69
CA GLY A 107 14.43 -12.79 7.12
C GLY A 107 15.21 -11.58 7.63
N LEU A 108 15.28 -10.51 6.84
CA LEU A 108 16.01 -9.26 7.14
C LEU A 108 15.07 -8.13 7.58
N GLY A 109 13.84 -8.48 7.99
CA GLY A 109 12.80 -7.52 8.39
C GLY A 109 13.24 -6.59 9.53
N ARG A 110 14.06 -7.07 10.48
CA ARG A 110 14.58 -6.30 11.61
C ARG A 110 15.36 -5.04 11.23
N ALA A 111 15.89 -4.96 10.01
CA ALA A 111 16.62 -3.79 9.54
C ALA A 111 15.70 -2.64 9.09
N VAL A 112 14.50 -2.98 8.62
CA VAL A 112 13.56 -2.05 7.94
C VAL A 112 12.18 -1.97 8.62
N ASP A 113 11.98 -2.74 9.69
CA ASP A 113 10.79 -2.73 10.52
C ASP A 113 11.21 -2.79 12.00
N TYR A 114 10.93 -1.72 12.73
CA TYR A 114 11.29 -1.62 14.15
C TYR A 114 10.41 -2.50 15.05
N ALA A 115 9.16 -2.81 14.68
CA ALA A 115 8.37 -3.74 15.48
C ALA A 115 8.97 -5.15 15.46
N VAL A 116 9.49 -5.57 14.31
CA VAL A 116 10.21 -6.85 14.17
C VAL A 116 11.49 -6.82 15.01
N ALA A 117 12.30 -5.77 14.88
CA ALA A 117 13.52 -5.62 15.68
C ALA A 117 13.25 -5.64 17.20
N LYS A 118 12.20 -4.93 17.64
CA LYS A 118 11.79 -4.88 19.05
C LYS A 118 11.33 -6.25 19.55
N ALA A 119 10.59 -7.01 18.74
CA ALA A 119 10.15 -8.35 19.12
C ALA A 119 11.32 -9.33 19.32
N GLU A 120 12.37 -9.24 18.48
CA GLU A 120 13.59 -10.05 18.62
C GLU A 120 14.41 -9.69 19.85
N ILE A 121 14.50 -8.40 20.19
CA ILE A 121 15.19 -7.94 21.41
C ILE A 121 14.48 -8.49 22.65
N VAL A 122 13.14 -8.42 22.70
CA VAL A 122 12.36 -8.94 23.84
C VAL A 122 12.38 -10.48 23.91
N ALA A 123 12.54 -11.18 22.78
CA ALA A 123 12.63 -12.63 22.76
C ALA A 123 14.02 -13.18 23.13
N SER A 124 15.05 -12.32 23.18
CA SER A 124 16.44 -12.69 23.50
C SER A 124 16.83 -12.38 24.95
N ASP A 125 15.88 -11.85 25.75
CA ASP A 125 16.01 -11.45 27.16
C ASP A 125 15.17 -12.40 28.03
#